data_AF-A0AAW7I5N7-F1
#
_entry.id   AF-A0AAW7I5N7-F1
#
_cell.length_a   1.000
_cell.length_b   1.000
_cell.length_c   1.000
_cell.angle_alpha   90.00
_cell.angle_beta   90.00
_cell.angle_gamma   90.00
#
_symmetry.space_group_name_H-M   'P 1'
#
loop_
_entity.id
_entity.type
_entity.pdbx_description
1 polymer ?
#
loop_
_entity_poly.entity_id
_entity_poly.type
_entity_poly.pdbx_seq_one_letter_code
_entity_poly.pdbx_strand_id
1 'polypeptide(L)'
;MPTPIDSSLRTGWVVIATEGQSVDGREISAKWIADMADTYDPTFYCAQLWPDHEKWGENLGYVQALKADKVDGKHTLFAILCPTRDLIYQNQRGQYKFCSIEPLDNFTGQGKTYLFAVGVTDIPASTGTTMLKFSAKHPSPAVGQSQALDLSGFALPDDVQGAPDRVSLLHKMFNFLGGHGAPTEPRPSDAPTRPHPEDSTDMNEE
;
A
#
# COMPACT_ATOMS: atom_id res chain seq x y z
N MET A 1 -12.96 -13.18 -14.84
CA MET A 1 -13.32 -12.38 -13.65
C MET A 1 -13.17 -10.91 -14.06
N PRO A 2 -14.23 -10.10 -14.09
CA PRO A 2 -14.06 -8.66 -14.30
C PRO A 2 -13.26 -8.11 -13.10
N THR A 3 -12.11 -7.50 -13.37
CA THR A 3 -11.35 -6.76 -12.37
C THR A 3 -12.27 -5.68 -11.80
N PRO A 4 -12.47 -5.59 -10.48
CA PRO A 4 -13.25 -4.50 -9.89
C PRO A 4 -12.49 -3.19 -10.14
N ILE A 5 -12.89 -2.48 -11.21
CA ILE A 5 -12.38 -1.14 -11.56
C ILE A 5 -12.94 -0.06 -10.65
N ASP A 6 -13.86 -0.42 -9.74
CA ASP A 6 -14.47 0.49 -8.78
C ASP A 6 -13.64 0.59 -7.48
N SER A 7 -12.37 0.94 -7.63
CA SER A 7 -11.62 1.53 -6.54
C SER A 7 -11.95 3.01 -6.52
N SER A 8 -12.83 3.43 -5.61
CA SER A 8 -13.14 4.85 -5.35
C SER A 8 -11.93 5.64 -4.80
N LEU A 9 -10.79 4.97 -4.60
CA LEU A 9 -9.56 5.59 -4.12
C LEU A 9 -8.92 6.41 -5.23
N ARG A 10 -8.93 7.72 -5.02
CA ARG A 10 -8.26 8.70 -5.86
C ARG A 10 -7.66 9.80 -5.03
N THR A 11 -6.65 10.47 -5.56
CA THR A 11 -6.08 11.67 -4.96
C THR A 11 -6.98 12.89 -5.16
N GLY A 12 -6.66 13.99 -4.49
CA GLY A 12 -7.00 15.32 -5.02
C GLY A 12 -6.11 15.66 -6.23
N TRP A 13 -6.08 16.94 -6.61
CA TRP A 13 -5.11 17.42 -7.59
C TRP A 13 -3.70 17.43 -6.99
N VAL A 14 -2.81 16.63 -7.55
CA VAL A 14 -1.38 16.60 -7.20
C VAL A 14 -0.55 17.12 -8.36
N VAL A 15 0.54 17.82 -8.08
CA VAL A 15 1.47 18.29 -9.11
C VAL A 15 2.34 17.12 -9.56
N ILE A 16 2.33 16.83 -10.86
CA ILE A 16 3.14 15.74 -11.44
C ILE A 16 4.28 16.23 -12.33
N ALA A 17 4.26 17.50 -12.75
CA ALA A 17 5.38 18.17 -13.43
C ALA A 17 5.25 19.70 -13.40
N THR A 18 6.38 20.38 -13.45
CA THR A 18 6.48 21.83 -13.68
C THR A 18 7.41 22.08 -14.87
N GLU A 19 7.11 23.10 -15.67
CA GLU A 19 7.94 23.47 -16.81
C GLU A 19 9.37 23.89 -16.41
N GLY A 20 10.28 23.75 -17.37
CA GLY A 20 11.69 24.09 -17.27
C GLY A 20 12.61 22.87 -17.23
N GLN A 21 13.83 23.08 -16.76
CA GLN A 21 14.86 22.05 -16.69
C GLN A 21 14.44 20.93 -15.73
N SER A 22 14.45 19.70 -16.23
CA SER A 22 14.25 18.46 -15.47
C SER A 22 15.58 17.93 -14.92
N VAL A 23 15.52 17.01 -13.96
CA VAL A 23 16.70 16.46 -13.26
C VAL A 23 17.63 15.69 -14.20
N ASP A 24 17.08 15.08 -15.26
CA ASP A 24 17.85 14.27 -16.22
C ASP A 24 18.42 15.09 -17.40
N GLY A 25 18.33 16.42 -17.35
CA GLY A 25 18.89 17.32 -18.37
C GLY A 25 17.97 17.63 -19.55
N ARG A 26 16.74 17.08 -19.57
CA ARG A 26 15.72 17.50 -20.57
C ARG A 26 14.98 18.76 -20.12
N GLU A 27 14.31 19.43 -21.06
CA GLU A 27 13.42 20.56 -20.77
C GLU A 27 11.95 20.13 -20.91
N ILE A 28 11.14 20.40 -19.88
CA ILE A 28 9.69 20.26 -19.93
C ILE A 28 9.12 21.60 -20.41
N SER A 29 8.60 21.64 -21.64
CA SER A 29 8.11 22.90 -22.22
C SER A 29 6.72 23.30 -21.68
N ALA A 30 6.44 24.61 -21.64
CA ALA A 30 5.10 25.16 -21.40
C ALA A 30 4.03 24.51 -22.29
N LYS A 31 4.39 24.30 -23.56
CA LYS A 31 3.53 23.71 -24.58
C LYS A 31 3.19 22.26 -24.25
N TRP A 32 4.14 21.46 -23.79
CA TRP A 32 3.87 20.09 -23.35
C TRP A 32 2.82 20.06 -22.25
N ILE A 33 2.99 20.91 -21.22
CA ILE A 33 2.04 21.00 -20.10
C ILE A 33 0.64 21.38 -20.59
N ALA A 34 0.56 22.40 -21.46
CA ALA A 34 -0.71 22.87 -22.01
C ALA A 34 -1.39 21.82 -22.91
N ASP A 35 -0.66 21.23 -23.85
CA ASP A 35 -1.18 20.22 -24.78
C ASP A 35 -1.68 18.98 -24.04
N MET A 36 -0.90 18.48 -23.06
CA MET A 36 -1.30 17.33 -22.26
C MET A 36 -2.59 17.60 -21.50
N ALA A 37 -2.73 18.77 -20.85
CA ALA A 37 -3.94 19.11 -20.12
C ALA A 37 -5.16 19.33 -21.03
N ASP A 38 -4.96 19.92 -22.21
CA ASP A 38 -6.04 20.24 -23.18
C ASP A 38 -6.59 18.99 -23.87
N THR A 39 -5.73 18.01 -24.15
CA THR A 39 -6.09 16.84 -24.96
C THR A 39 -6.38 15.57 -24.18
N TYR A 40 -6.04 15.53 -22.89
CA TYR A 40 -6.13 14.29 -22.12
C TYR A 40 -7.57 13.80 -21.96
N ASP A 41 -7.82 12.60 -22.47
CA ASP A 41 -9.07 11.88 -22.33
C ASP A 41 -8.74 10.42 -21.96
N PRO A 42 -8.99 10.00 -20.70
CA PRO A 42 -8.72 8.63 -20.27
C PRO A 42 -9.59 7.59 -20.98
N THR A 43 -10.69 7.99 -21.64
CA THR A 43 -11.50 7.08 -22.46
C THR A 43 -10.87 6.83 -23.83
N PHE A 44 -10.16 7.81 -24.38
CA PHE A 44 -9.38 7.67 -25.61
C PHE A 44 -8.07 6.92 -25.36
N TYR A 45 -7.28 7.38 -24.39
CA TYR A 45 -6.08 6.69 -23.93
C TYR A 45 -5.79 7.04 -22.46
N CYS A 46 -5.83 6.02 -21.59
CA CYS A 46 -5.62 6.18 -20.16
C CYS A 46 -4.13 5.98 -19.79
N ALA A 47 -3.45 7.08 -19.47
CA ALA A 47 -2.09 7.03 -18.91
C ALA A 47 -2.03 6.17 -17.63
N GLN A 48 -1.12 5.20 -17.65
CA GLN A 48 -0.91 4.24 -16.57
C GLN A 48 0.21 4.69 -15.62
N LEU A 49 0.18 4.23 -14.37
CA LEU A 49 1.23 4.41 -13.38
C LEU A 49 2.18 3.22 -13.40
N TRP A 50 3.42 3.43 -13.83
CA TRP A 50 4.45 2.38 -13.88
C TRP A 50 5.51 2.62 -12.82
N PRO A 51 5.91 1.60 -12.03
CA PRO A 51 7.04 1.73 -11.10
C PRO A 51 8.30 2.08 -11.90
N ASP A 52 8.97 3.18 -11.55
CA ASP A 52 10.25 3.60 -12.16
C ASP A 52 10.25 3.63 -13.71
N HIS A 53 9.10 3.92 -14.34
CA HIS A 53 8.89 3.90 -15.80
C HIS A 53 8.96 2.51 -16.47
N GLU A 54 9.02 1.44 -15.68
CA GLU A 54 9.17 0.07 -16.11
C GLU A 54 7.83 -0.59 -16.48
N LYS A 55 7.66 -0.91 -17.76
CA LYS A 55 6.41 -1.49 -18.32
C LYS A 55 6.30 -3.01 -18.22
N TRP A 56 7.27 -3.65 -17.54
CA TRP A 56 7.34 -5.09 -17.31
C TRP A 56 6.95 -5.45 -15.86
N GLY A 57 6.89 -4.46 -14.97
CA GLY A 57 6.37 -4.61 -13.61
C GLY A 57 4.85 -4.58 -13.54
N GLU A 58 4.33 -4.66 -12.31
CA GLU A 58 2.89 -4.51 -12.07
C GLU A 58 2.48 -3.05 -12.21
N ASN A 59 1.34 -2.81 -12.88
CA ASN A 59 0.74 -1.49 -12.94
C ASN A 59 0.29 -1.04 -11.54
N LEU A 60 0.62 0.20 -11.19
CA LEU A 60 0.38 0.78 -9.87
C LEU A 60 -0.81 1.75 -9.83
N GLY A 61 -1.60 1.78 -10.91
CA GLY A 61 -2.81 2.59 -11.04
C GLY A 61 -2.86 3.32 -12.37
N TYR A 62 -3.70 4.35 -12.42
CA TYR A 62 -3.89 5.15 -13.62
C TYR A 62 -4.16 6.62 -13.30
N VAL A 63 -4.02 7.46 -14.32
CA VAL A 63 -4.39 8.89 -14.26
C VAL A 63 -5.85 9.03 -14.65
N GLN A 64 -6.64 9.69 -13.80
CA GLN A 64 -8.06 9.92 -14.04
C GLN A 64 -8.32 11.22 -14.80
N ALA A 65 -7.57 12.28 -14.49
CA ALA A 65 -7.78 13.60 -15.08
C ALA A 65 -6.50 14.44 -15.01
N LEU A 66 -6.36 15.37 -15.94
CA LEU A 66 -5.30 16.38 -15.97
C LEU A 66 -5.88 17.79 -15.97
N LYS A 67 -5.09 18.73 -15.46
CA LYS A 67 -5.27 20.16 -15.72
C LYS A 67 -3.92 20.87 -15.70
N ALA A 68 -3.85 22.00 -16.37
CA ALA A 68 -2.70 22.91 -16.32
C ALA A 68 -3.09 24.20 -15.61
N ASP A 69 -2.18 24.74 -14.80
CA ASP A 69 -2.29 26.06 -14.21
C ASP A 69 -0.90 26.71 -14.09
N LYS A 70 -0.83 27.97 -13.68
CA LYS A 70 0.43 28.63 -13.34
C LYS A 70 0.64 28.66 -11.84
N VAL A 71 1.76 28.09 -11.39
CA VAL A 71 2.23 28.19 -10.00
C VAL A 71 3.55 28.95 -10.02
N ASP A 72 3.63 30.05 -9.25
CA ASP A 72 4.81 30.91 -9.19
C ASP A 72 5.32 31.37 -10.58
N GLY A 73 4.37 31.64 -11.48
CA GLY A 73 4.63 32.09 -12.84
C GLY A 73 4.98 30.98 -13.84
N LYS A 74 5.12 29.73 -13.40
CA LYS A 74 5.49 28.58 -14.23
C LYS A 74 4.28 27.71 -14.57
N HIS A 75 4.21 27.19 -15.80
CA HIS A 75 3.22 26.18 -16.17
C HIS A 75 3.44 24.88 -15.38
N THR A 76 2.37 24.40 -14.75
CA THR A 76 2.38 23.24 -13.86
C THR A 76 1.26 22.29 -14.24
N LEU A 77 1.59 21.01 -14.39
CA LEU A 77 0.64 19.95 -14.67
C LEU A 77 0.17 19.30 -13.37
N PHE A 78 -1.13 19.26 -13.19
CA PHE A 78 -1.79 18.58 -12.10
C PHE A 78 -2.51 17.34 -12.61
N ALA A 79 -2.56 16.31 -11.77
CA ALA A 79 -3.31 15.09 -12.04
C ALA A 79 -4.18 14.67 -10.86
N ILE A 80 -5.27 13.97 -11.16
CA ILE A 80 -5.96 13.09 -10.22
C ILE A 80 -5.49 11.66 -10.53
N LEU A 81 -4.91 10.99 -9.54
CA LEU A 81 -4.39 9.63 -9.66
C LEU A 81 -5.32 8.65 -8.97
N CYS A 82 -5.55 7.50 -9.59
CA CYS A 82 -6.26 6.36 -9.03
C CYS A 82 -5.24 5.25 -8.72
N PRO A 83 -4.68 5.20 -7.50
CA PRO A 83 -3.68 4.22 -7.13
C PRO A 83 -4.29 2.81 -6.96
N THR A 84 -3.49 1.78 -7.22
CA THR A 84 -3.80 0.42 -6.75
C THR A 84 -3.51 0.29 -5.25
N ARG A 85 -3.97 -0.82 -4.65
CA ARG A 85 -3.62 -1.17 -3.27
C ARG A 85 -2.12 -1.33 -3.08
N ASP A 86 -1.41 -1.81 -4.09
CA ASP A 86 0.04 -2.03 -4.02
C ASP A 86 0.80 -0.71 -3.98
N LEU A 87 0.39 0.29 -4.78
CA LEU A 87 0.98 1.64 -4.69
C LEU A 87 0.77 2.25 -3.30
N ILE A 88 -0.41 2.05 -2.71
CA ILE A 88 -0.70 2.51 -1.35
C ILE A 88 0.22 1.81 -0.34
N TYR A 89 0.36 0.50 -0.45
CA TYR A 89 1.23 -0.30 0.44
C TYR A 89 2.70 0.14 0.34
N GLN A 90 3.21 0.35 -0.88
CA GLN A 90 4.58 0.78 -1.09
C GLN A 90 4.82 2.21 -0.57
N ASN A 91 3.86 3.10 -0.77
CA ASN A 91 3.90 4.45 -0.20
C ASN A 91 3.91 4.46 1.33
N GLN A 92 3.15 3.57 1.98
CA GLN A 92 3.19 3.39 3.44
C GLN A 92 4.57 2.93 3.94
N ARG A 93 5.30 2.18 3.11
CA ARG A 93 6.70 1.78 3.34
C ARG A 93 7.72 2.86 2.96
N GLY A 94 7.25 4.03 2.52
CA GLY A 94 8.08 5.15 2.11
C GLY A 94 8.71 5.01 0.73
N GLN A 95 8.15 4.17 -0.15
CA GLN A 95 8.58 3.99 -1.55
C GLN A 95 7.59 4.63 -2.53
N TYR A 96 8.02 4.86 -3.78
CA TYR A 96 7.19 5.39 -4.87
C TYR A 96 6.43 6.67 -4.49
N LYS A 97 7.14 7.62 -3.88
CA LYS A 97 6.55 8.83 -3.29
C LYS A 97 6.34 9.95 -4.29
N PHE A 98 6.86 9.87 -5.51
CA PHE A 98 6.81 10.96 -6.49
C PHE A 98 6.36 10.49 -7.87
N CYS A 99 5.91 11.45 -8.67
CA CYS A 99 5.56 11.24 -10.06
C CYS A 99 6.64 11.80 -10.99
N SER A 100 6.78 11.17 -12.16
CA SER A 100 7.60 11.64 -13.27
C SER A 100 6.86 11.38 -14.57
N ILE A 101 6.65 12.40 -15.41
CA ILE A 101 5.81 12.28 -16.61
C ILE A 101 6.52 11.57 -17.77
N GLU A 102 5.76 10.84 -18.58
CA GLU A 102 6.17 10.33 -19.90
C GLU A 102 5.37 11.05 -20.99
N PRO A 103 5.82 12.24 -21.45
CA PRO A 103 5.19 12.93 -22.56
C PRO A 103 5.47 12.20 -23.87
N LEU A 104 4.48 12.13 -24.75
CA LEU A 104 4.61 11.60 -26.11
C LEU A 104 4.18 12.65 -27.12
N ASP A 105 5.16 13.16 -27.86
CA ASP A 105 4.93 14.15 -28.91
C ASP A 105 4.19 13.54 -30.11
N ASN A 106 3.40 14.37 -30.78
CA ASN A 106 2.61 14.00 -31.95
C ASN A 106 1.79 12.72 -31.74
N PHE A 107 1.19 12.59 -30.56
CA PHE A 107 0.44 11.39 -30.18
C PHE A 107 -0.67 11.11 -31.20
N THR A 108 -0.65 9.92 -31.78
CA THR A 108 -1.59 9.49 -32.84
C THR A 108 -1.66 10.43 -34.07
N GLY A 109 -0.61 11.23 -34.33
CA GLY A 109 -0.56 12.13 -35.48
C GLY A 109 -1.30 13.47 -35.31
N GLN A 110 -1.68 13.84 -34.07
CA GLN A 110 -2.48 15.05 -33.80
C GLN A 110 -1.65 16.34 -33.70
N GLY A 111 -0.32 16.26 -33.79
CA GLY A 111 0.58 17.41 -33.65
C GLY A 111 0.64 18.02 -32.25
N LYS A 112 0.04 17.37 -31.25
CA LYS A 112 0.03 17.78 -29.83
C LYS A 112 0.72 16.72 -28.97
N THR A 113 1.33 17.17 -27.89
CA THR A 113 1.93 16.29 -26.87
C THR A 113 0.84 15.71 -25.97
N TYR A 114 0.91 14.40 -25.71
CA TYR A 114 -0.05 13.70 -24.85
C TYR A 114 0.68 13.05 -23.66
N LEU A 115 -0.02 12.89 -22.53
CA LEU A 115 0.52 12.16 -21.40
C LEU A 115 0.39 10.65 -21.66
N PHE A 116 1.48 9.99 -22.01
CA PHE A 116 1.48 8.56 -22.32
C PHE A 116 1.50 7.70 -21.06
N ALA A 117 2.28 8.09 -20.06
CA ALA A 117 2.34 7.39 -18.78
C ALA A 117 2.89 8.30 -17.68
N VAL A 118 2.84 7.81 -16.45
CA VAL A 118 3.52 8.42 -15.30
C VAL A 118 4.34 7.35 -14.61
N GLY A 119 5.64 7.62 -14.44
CA GLY A 119 6.48 6.87 -13.53
C GLY A 119 6.14 7.23 -12.08
N VAL A 120 5.82 6.24 -11.26
CA VAL A 120 5.83 6.41 -9.79
C VAL A 120 7.18 5.93 -9.29
N THR A 121 7.93 6.83 -8.67
CA THR A 121 9.36 6.64 -8.39
C THR A 121 9.78 7.44 -7.16
N ASP A 122 10.93 7.09 -6.59
CA ASP A 122 11.60 7.89 -5.57
C ASP A 122 12.68 8.83 -6.15
N ILE A 123 12.94 8.75 -7.47
CA ILE A 123 13.94 9.55 -8.19
C ILE A 123 13.28 10.20 -9.41
N PRO A 124 12.33 11.14 -9.23
CA PRO A 124 11.60 11.74 -10.35
C PRO A 124 12.51 12.62 -11.21
N ALA A 125 12.37 12.53 -12.54
CA ALA A 125 12.98 13.51 -13.45
C ALA A 125 12.21 14.84 -13.42
N SER A 126 10.89 14.77 -13.28
CA SER A 126 10.00 15.93 -13.19
C SER A 126 10.27 16.74 -11.92
N THR A 127 10.25 18.06 -12.03
CA THR A 127 10.50 18.98 -10.91
C THR A 127 9.20 19.60 -10.38
N GLY A 128 9.25 20.11 -9.14
CA GLY A 128 8.10 20.75 -8.49
C GLY A 128 6.93 19.80 -8.16
N THR A 129 7.19 18.49 -8.10
CA THR A 129 6.15 17.48 -7.91
C THR A 129 5.68 17.38 -6.46
N THR A 130 4.41 17.04 -6.28
CA THR A 130 3.85 16.78 -4.95
C THR A 130 4.29 15.41 -4.46
N MET A 131 4.81 15.33 -3.22
CA MET A 131 5.05 14.04 -2.58
C MET A 131 3.71 13.35 -2.29
N LEU A 132 3.50 12.17 -2.88
CA LEU A 132 2.33 11.33 -2.66
C LEU A 132 2.33 10.83 -1.21
N LYS A 133 1.19 10.99 -0.56
CA LYS A 133 0.92 10.43 0.77
C LYS A 133 -0.49 9.87 0.81
N PHE A 134 -0.59 8.55 0.75
CA PHE A 134 -1.88 7.88 0.87
C PHE A 134 -2.15 7.62 2.35
N SER A 135 -2.94 8.49 2.98
CA SER A 135 -3.46 8.25 4.33
C SER A 135 -4.98 8.21 4.28
N ALA A 136 -5.56 7.10 4.71
CA ALA A 136 -6.92 7.16 5.19
C ALA A 136 -6.85 7.70 6.62
N LYS A 137 -7.17 8.98 6.83
CA LYS A 137 -7.69 9.39 8.14
C LYS A 137 -9.03 8.70 8.28
N HIS A 138 -9.02 7.42 8.66
CA HIS A 138 -10.18 6.83 9.28
C HIS A 138 -10.27 7.50 10.65
N PRO A 139 -11.27 8.35 10.95
CA PRO A 139 -11.71 8.41 12.33
C PRO A 139 -12.04 6.96 12.66
N SER A 140 -11.23 6.34 13.52
CA SER A 140 -11.31 4.92 13.83
C SER A 140 -12.78 4.52 13.89
N PRO A 141 -13.33 3.68 12.99
CA PRO A 141 -14.60 3.08 13.31
C PRO A 141 -14.27 2.27 14.55
N ALA A 142 -14.77 2.71 15.71
CA ALA A 142 -14.65 1.93 16.92
C ALA A 142 -15.33 0.59 16.62
N VAL A 143 -14.56 -0.44 16.29
CA VAL A 143 -15.07 -1.80 16.13
C VAL A 143 -15.19 -2.34 17.54
N GLY A 144 -16.36 -2.12 18.12
CA GLY A 144 -16.70 -2.53 19.48
C GLY A 144 -16.30 -1.49 20.55
N GLN A 145 -17.18 -1.32 21.52
CA GLN A 145 -16.81 -0.73 22.81
C GLN A 145 -16.42 -1.88 23.73
N SER A 146 -15.24 -1.83 24.35
CA SER A 146 -14.91 -2.78 25.42
C SER A 146 -15.85 -2.49 26.60
N GLN A 147 -16.80 -3.38 26.86
CA GLN A 147 -17.53 -3.38 28.13
C GLN A 147 -16.78 -4.26 29.12
N ALA A 148 -16.86 -3.89 30.40
CA ALA A 148 -16.41 -4.77 31.46
C ALA A 148 -17.19 -6.09 31.36
N LEU A 149 -16.49 -7.21 31.38
CA LEU A 149 -17.10 -8.53 31.38
C LEU A 149 -17.89 -8.69 32.68
N ASP A 150 -19.21 -8.59 32.61
CA ASP A 150 -20.09 -8.81 33.76
C ASP A 150 -20.29 -10.31 33.97
N LEU A 151 -19.64 -10.84 35.00
CA LEU A 151 -19.74 -12.24 35.41
C LEU A 151 -20.80 -12.46 36.49
N SER A 152 -21.56 -11.43 36.89
CA SER A 152 -22.55 -11.54 37.98
C SER A 152 -23.70 -12.50 37.68
N GLY A 153 -23.98 -12.76 36.40
CA GLY A 153 -24.96 -13.75 35.96
C GLY A 153 -24.48 -15.22 36.05
N PHE A 154 -23.19 -15.45 36.32
CA PHE A 154 -22.64 -16.79 36.52
C PHE A 154 -22.62 -17.11 38.02
N ALA A 155 -23.71 -17.70 38.51
CA ALA A 155 -23.71 -18.32 39.83
C ALA A 155 -23.03 -19.69 39.75
N LEU A 156 -22.05 -19.91 40.63
CA LEU A 156 -21.53 -21.25 40.86
C LEU A 156 -22.58 -22.08 41.59
N PRO A 157 -22.80 -23.34 41.21
CA PRO A 157 -23.69 -24.23 41.97
C PRO A 157 -23.17 -24.40 43.41
N ASP A 158 -24.09 -24.35 44.39
CA ASP A 158 -23.79 -24.33 45.84
C ASP A 158 -23.18 -25.65 46.35
N ASP A 159 -23.18 -26.70 45.53
CA ASP A 159 -22.72 -28.04 45.83
C ASP A 159 -21.23 -28.24 45.53
N VAL A 160 -20.39 -27.48 46.22
CA VAL A 160 -18.96 -27.84 46.43
C VAL A 160 -18.56 -27.57 47.88
N GLN A 161 -19.18 -28.33 48.79
CA GLN A 161 -18.62 -28.50 50.12
C GLN A 161 -17.46 -29.49 50.05
N GLY A 162 -16.23 -28.96 50.07
CA GLY A 162 -15.04 -29.73 50.46
C GLY A 162 -14.03 -30.10 49.37
N ALA A 163 -13.58 -29.16 48.53
CA ALA A 163 -12.35 -29.36 47.75
C ALA A 163 -11.50 -28.07 47.65
N PRO A 164 -10.17 -28.15 47.84
CA PRO A 164 -9.28 -27.02 47.68
C PRO A 164 -8.96 -26.90 46.19
N ASP A 165 -9.60 -25.97 45.48
CA ASP A 165 -8.94 -25.17 44.45
C ASP A 165 -9.95 -24.47 43.55
N ARG A 166 -10.11 -23.17 43.80
CA ARG A 166 -10.76 -22.24 42.86
C ARG A 166 -10.08 -22.22 41.48
N VAL A 167 -8.83 -22.69 41.41
CA VAL A 167 -8.02 -22.83 40.19
C VAL A 167 -8.52 -23.96 39.27
N SER A 168 -9.13 -25.02 39.84
CA SER A 168 -9.62 -26.19 39.09
C SER A 168 -10.86 -25.85 38.23
N LEU A 169 -11.70 -24.95 38.71
CA LEU A 169 -12.94 -24.56 38.02
C LEU A 169 -12.70 -23.57 36.89
N LEU A 170 -11.79 -22.59 37.11
CA LEU A 170 -11.33 -21.68 36.04
C LEU A 170 -10.67 -22.47 34.89
N HIS A 171 -9.84 -23.48 35.20
CA HIS A 171 -9.26 -24.35 34.17
C HIS A 171 -10.32 -25.11 33.35
N LYS A 172 -11.39 -25.60 33.98
CA LYS A 172 -12.48 -26.28 33.26
C LYS A 172 -13.26 -25.32 32.35
N MET A 173 -13.49 -24.08 32.78
CA MET A 173 -14.12 -23.04 31.97
C MET A 173 -13.26 -22.65 30.76
N PHE A 174 -11.95 -22.46 30.95
CA PHE A 174 -11.02 -22.16 29.84
C PHE A 174 -10.91 -23.32 28.85
N ASN A 175 -10.92 -24.57 29.31
CA ASN A 175 -10.93 -25.74 28.43
C ASN A 175 -12.26 -25.89 27.66
N PHE A 176 -13.40 -25.49 28.26
CA PHE A 176 -14.70 -25.51 27.59
C PHE A 176 -14.84 -24.41 26.53
N LEU A 177 -14.37 -23.19 26.81
CA LEU A 177 -14.35 -22.10 25.81
C LEU A 177 -13.28 -22.29 24.71
N GLY A 178 -12.20 -23.04 24.99
CA GLY A 178 -11.20 -23.42 23.99
C GLY A 178 -11.63 -24.57 23.06
N GLY A 179 -12.81 -25.17 23.29
CA GLY A 179 -13.26 -26.40 22.63
C GLY A 179 -14.22 -26.18 21.46
N HIS A 180 -13.75 -25.63 20.35
CA HIS A 180 -14.20 -26.06 19.02
C HIS A 180 -13.02 -26.75 18.33
N GLY A 181 -12.69 -27.92 18.84
CA GLY A 181 -11.65 -28.82 18.34
C GLY A 181 -11.64 -30.07 19.20
N ALA A 182 -11.71 -31.24 18.56
CA ALA A 182 -11.86 -32.56 19.17
C ALA A 182 -10.88 -32.83 20.34
N PRO A 183 -11.20 -33.77 21.26
CA PRO A 183 -10.32 -34.09 22.37
C PRO A 183 -9.01 -34.69 21.83
N THR A 184 -7.91 -33.98 22.05
CA THR A 184 -6.56 -34.47 21.78
C THR A 184 -6.11 -35.26 23.00
N GLU A 185 -5.91 -36.57 22.82
CA GLU A 185 -5.16 -37.38 23.79
C GLU A 185 -3.77 -36.77 24.03
N PRO A 186 -3.25 -36.80 25.27
CA PRO A 186 -1.88 -36.37 25.53
C PRO A 186 -0.91 -37.35 24.86
N ARG A 187 -0.24 -36.90 23.79
CA ARG A 187 0.94 -37.60 23.26
C ARG A 187 2.07 -37.54 24.29
N PRO A 188 2.84 -38.63 24.47
CA PRO A 188 4.09 -38.58 25.22
C PRO A 188 5.01 -37.49 24.65
N SER A 189 5.51 -36.64 25.54
CA SER A 189 6.53 -35.64 25.23
C SER A 189 7.88 -36.34 25.10
N ASP A 190 8.29 -36.66 23.88
CA ASP A 190 9.72 -36.86 23.60
C ASP A 190 10.40 -35.49 23.60
N ALA A 191 11.27 -35.27 24.60
CA ALA A 191 12.11 -34.10 24.67
C ALA A 191 13.03 -34.05 23.43
N PRO A 192 13.26 -32.89 22.81
CA PRO A 192 14.23 -32.79 21.73
C PRO A 192 15.63 -33.00 22.30
N THR A 193 16.27 -34.10 21.89
CA THR A 193 17.69 -34.35 22.11
C THR A 193 18.48 -33.19 21.49
N ARG A 194 19.18 -32.44 22.35
CA ARG A 194 20.17 -31.43 21.94
C ARG A 194 21.31 -32.16 21.20
N PRO A 195 21.67 -31.77 19.97
CA PRO A 195 22.89 -32.31 19.35
C PRO A 195 24.11 -31.83 20.15
N HIS A 196 24.96 -32.79 20.52
CA HIS A 196 26.26 -32.58 21.14
C HIS A 196 27.21 -31.98 20.09
N PRO A 197 28.10 -31.02 20.44
CA PRO A 197 29.09 -30.54 19.50
C PRO A 197 30.26 -31.53 19.44
N GLU A 198 30.54 -32.09 18.27
CA GLU A 198 31.84 -32.71 18.03
C GLU A 198 32.79 -31.65 17.46
N ASP A 199 33.88 -31.46 18.18
CA ASP A 199 34.99 -30.59 17.88
C ASP A 199 36.07 -31.37 17.10
N SER A 200 36.85 -30.61 16.34
CA SER A 200 38.11 -30.95 15.67
C SER A 200 38.07 -31.86 14.44
N THR A 201 38.47 -31.30 13.29
CA THR A 201 39.84 -31.46 12.77
C THR A 201 40.12 -30.43 11.67
N ASP A 202 41.01 -29.51 12.02
CA ASP A 202 42.11 -28.94 11.24
C ASP A 202 42.36 -29.55 9.84
N MET A 203 42.45 -28.71 8.80
CA MET A 203 43.47 -28.81 7.74
C MET A 203 43.61 -27.47 7.00
N ASN A 204 44.83 -26.96 7.09
CA ASN A 204 45.43 -25.76 6.50
C ASN A 204 45.41 -25.63 4.97
N GLU A 205 45.55 -24.36 4.55
CA GLU A 205 46.40 -23.81 3.48
C GLU A 205 46.36 -24.42 2.06
N GLU A 206 45.86 -23.65 1.09
CA GLU A 206 46.66 -22.84 0.13
C GLU A 206 45.76 -21.84 -0.63
#